data_AF-A0A7C6HZ62-F1
#
_entry.id   AF-A0A7C6HZ62-F1
#
_cell.length_a   1.000
_cell.length_b   1.000
_cell.length_c   1.000
_cell.angle_alpha   90.00
_cell.angle_beta   90.00
_cell.angle_gamma   90.00
#
_symmetry.space_group_name_H-M   'P 1'
#
loop_
_entity.id
_entity.type
_entity.pdbx_description
1 polymer ?
#
loop_
_entity_poly.entity_id
_entity_poly.type
_entity_poly.pdbx_seq_one_letter_code
_entity_poly.pdbx_strand_id
1 'polypeptide(L)'
;MKEWVEGLLPLERDLFFALNGSESLFLDNAMWTISGRLIWIPLYLFILFLFFYRVPKREGFLAALFLILVFVACDQISSSLFKPLFERFRPTHHPDFKD
;
A
#
# COMPACT_ATOMS: atom_id res chain seq x y z
N MET A 1 -6.76 -26.42 -2.37
CA MET A 1 -6.44 -24.98 -2.55
C MET A 1 -6.96 -24.14 -1.39
N LYS A 2 -8.24 -24.29 -0.97
CA LYS A 2 -8.78 -23.65 0.24
C LYS A 2 -8.01 -23.99 1.53
N GLU A 3 -7.73 -25.27 1.78
CA GLU A 3 -7.06 -25.71 3.02
C GLU A 3 -5.67 -25.08 3.24
N TRP A 4 -4.90 -24.90 2.17
CA TRP A 4 -3.58 -24.25 2.25
C TRP A 4 -3.69 -22.76 2.58
N VAL A 5 -4.71 -22.09 2.04
CA VAL A 5 -4.97 -20.67 2.31
C VAL A 5 -5.48 -20.48 3.74
N GLU A 6 -6.38 -21.36 4.19
CA GLU A 6 -6.88 -21.36 5.57
C GLU A 6 -5.77 -21.67 6.58
N GLY A 7 -4.81 -22.54 6.23
CA GLY A 7 -3.63 -22.81 7.05
C GLY A 7 -2.70 -21.61 7.28
N LEU A 8 -2.80 -20.54 6.46
CA LEU A 8 -2.02 -19.31 6.64
C LEU A 8 -2.67 -18.32 7.63
N LEU A 9 -3.96 -18.48 7.94
CA LEU A 9 -4.70 -17.53 8.78
C LEU A 9 -4.11 -17.38 10.20
N PRO A 10 -3.66 -18.44 10.89
CA PRO A 10 -3.06 -18.30 12.21
C PRO A 10 -1.75 -17.50 12.16
N LEU A 11 -0.90 -17.79 11.16
CA LEU A 11 0.36 -17.08 10.97
C LEU A 11 0.11 -15.59 10.70
N GLU A 12 -0.86 -15.28 9.85
CA GLU A 12 -1.23 -13.90 9.55
C GLU A 12 -1.67 -13.14 10.81
N ARG A 13 -2.54 -13.76 11.63
CA ARG A 13 -3.02 -13.19 12.89
C ARG A 13 -1.86 -12.93 13.85
N ASP A 14 -1.00 -13.93 14.04
CA ASP A 14 0.08 -13.83 15.01
C ASP A 14 1.11 -12.76 14.57
N LEU A 15 1.38 -12.64 13.26
CA LEU A 15 2.17 -11.54 12.70
C LEU A 15 1.50 -10.17 12.90
N PHE A 16 0.18 -10.08 12.71
CA PHE A 16 -0.56 -8.85 12.94
C PHE A 16 -0.41 -8.36 14.39
N PHE A 17 -0.57 -9.24 15.38
CA PHE A 17 -0.39 -8.90 16.78
C PHE A 17 1.07 -8.62 17.14
N ALA A 18 2.04 -9.33 16.56
CA ALA A 18 3.45 -9.03 16.75
C ALA A 18 3.82 -7.61 16.27
N LEU A 19 3.20 -7.13 15.20
CA LEU A 19 3.43 -5.78 14.66
C LEU A 19 2.66 -4.68 15.40
N ASN A 20 1.44 -4.96 15.87
CA ASN A 20 0.56 -3.96 16.50
C ASN A 20 0.54 -4.01 18.03
N GLY A 21 1.18 -5.00 18.67
CA GLY A 21 1.21 -5.17 20.12
C GLY A 21 2.32 -4.38 20.85
N SER A 22 3.02 -3.49 20.14
CA SER A 22 4.08 -2.65 20.72
C SER A 22 3.48 -1.41 21.39
N GLU A 23 3.93 -1.07 22.60
CA GLU A 23 3.62 0.20 23.29
C GLU A 23 4.66 1.32 23.01
N SER A 24 5.55 1.11 22.04
CA SER A 24 6.61 2.05 21.72
C SER A 24 6.10 3.27 20.95
N LEU A 25 6.00 4.40 21.64
CA LEU A 25 5.68 5.70 21.03
C LEU A 25 6.61 6.07 19.86
N PHE A 26 7.87 5.63 19.89
CA PHE A 26 8.80 5.84 18.77
C PHE A 26 8.36 5.07 17.52
N LEU A 27 8.04 3.78 17.67
CA LEU A 27 7.59 2.95 16.55
C LEU A 27 6.26 3.44 15.98
N ASP A 28 5.33 3.86 16.85
CA ASP A 28 4.04 4.42 16.43
C ASP A 28 4.22 5.65 15.56
N ASN A 29 5.05 6.61 16.01
CA ASN A 29 5.34 7.83 15.26
C ASN A 29 6.10 7.54 13.96
N ALA A 30 7.02 6.57 13.96
CA ALA A 30 7.74 6.16 12.77
C ALA A 30 6.80 5.55 11.72
N MET A 31 5.95 4.60 12.12
CA MET A 31 4.98 3.96 11.23
C MET A 31 3.94 4.96 10.70
N TRP A 32 3.48 5.88 11.56
CA TRP A 32 2.57 6.96 11.16
C TRP A 32 3.20 7.89 10.12
N THR A 33 4.46 8.29 10.34
CA THR A 33 5.20 9.18 9.45
C THR A 33 5.45 8.54 8.09
N ILE A 34 5.87 7.26 8.05
CA ILE A 34 6.11 6.53 6.80
C ILE A 34 4.81 6.31 6.02
N SER A 35 3.70 6.06 6.72
CA SER A 35 2.38 5.89 6.10
C SER A 35 1.79 7.21 5.58
N GLY A 36 2.31 8.35 6.04
CA GLY A 36 1.85 9.67 5.65
C GLY A 36 2.12 9.98 4.17
N ARG A 37 1.13 10.50 3.45
CA ARG A 37 1.25 10.82 2.02
C ARG A 37 2.38 11.82 1.70
N LEU A 38 2.61 12.78 2.60
CA LEU A 38 3.51 13.90 2.36
C LEU A 38 4.98 13.48 2.27
N ILE A 39 5.40 12.45 3.01
CA ILE A 39 6.80 12.00 3.01
C ILE A 39 7.26 11.47 1.65
N TRP A 40 6.31 11.03 0.82
CA TRP A 40 6.57 10.47 -0.51
C TRP A 40 6.64 11.54 -1.61
N ILE A 41 6.23 12.78 -1.33
CA ILE A 41 6.27 13.88 -2.31
C ILE A 41 7.71 14.10 -2.85
N PRO A 42 8.76 14.21 -2.01
CA PRO A 42 10.13 14.37 -2.50
C PRO A 42 10.56 13.24 -3.43
N LEU A 43 10.17 11.99 -3.14
CA LEU A 43 10.47 10.84 -3.98
C LEU A 43 9.79 10.97 -5.35
N TYR A 44 8.49 11.29 -5.38
CA TYR A 44 7.76 11.45 -6.64
C TYR A 44 8.29 12.63 -7.47
N LEU A 45 8.64 13.75 -6.82
CA LEU A 45 9.27 14.88 -7.50
C LEU A 45 10.64 14.51 -8.06
N PHE A 46 11.44 13.71 -7.33
CA PHE A 46 12.72 13.24 -7.81
C PHE A 46 12.58 12.33 -9.04
N ILE A 47 11.62 11.39 -9.03
CA ILE A 47 11.32 10.53 -10.19
C ILE A 47 10.90 11.37 -11.39
N LEU A 48 9.99 12.34 -11.20
CA LEU A 48 9.56 13.25 -12.26
C LEU A 48 10.73 14.07 -12.80
N PHE A 49 11.59 14.60 -11.92
CA PHE A 49 12.80 15.31 -12.33
C PHE A 49 13.69 14.44 -13.21
N LEU A 50 13.92 13.17 -12.86
CA LEU A 50 14.74 12.26 -13.65
C LEU A 50 14.20 12.04 -15.07
N PHE A 51 12.88 12.00 -15.25
CA PHE A 51 12.27 11.87 -16.58
C PHE A 51 12.60 13.04 -17.50
N PHE A 52 12.75 14.25 -16.97
CA PHE A 52 13.07 15.43 -17.77
C PHE A 52 14.57 15.76 -17.79
N TYR A 53 15.36 15.19 -16.87
CA TYR A 53 16.81 15.41 -16.81
C TYR A 53 17.60 14.45 -17.71
N ARG A 54 17.20 13.16 -17.77
CA ARG A 54 17.97 12.12 -18.48
C ARG A 54 17.47 11.78 -19.87
N VAL A 55 16.23 12.15 -20.19
CA VAL A 55 15.50 11.65 -21.36
C VAL A 55 14.98 12.84 -22.18
N PRO A 56 14.84 12.73 -23.52
CA PRO A 56 14.21 13.77 -24.31
C PRO A 56 12.86 14.20 -23.74
N LYS A 57 12.57 15.50 -23.72
CA LYS A 57 11.36 16.06 -23.08
C LYS A 57 10.06 15.35 -23.52
N ARG A 58 9.95 14.98 -24.81
CA ARG A 58 8.79 14.26 -25.36
C ARG A 58 8.57 12.90 -24.68
N GLU A 59 9.64 12.12 -24.57
CA GLU A 59 9.62 10.83 -23.89
C GLU A 59 9.41 11.00 -22.38
N GLY A 60 9.98 12.03 -21.76
CA GLY A 60 9.73 12.36 -20.36
C GLY A 60 8.25 12.67 -20.07
N PHE A 61 7.58 13.42 -20.95
CA PHE A 61 6.13 13.65 -20.84
C PHE A 61 5.32 12.36 -21.02
N LEU A 62 5.68 11.50 -21.98
CA LEU A 62 5.03 10.21 -22.15
C LEU A 62 5.22 9.32 -20.92
N ALA A 63 6.43 9.25 -20.37
CA ALA A 63 6.72 8.49 -19.15
C ALA A 63 5.92 9.00 -17.95
N ALA A 64 5.83 10.32 -17.75
CA ALA A 64 5.01 10.92 -16.70
C ALA A 64 3.52 10.60 -16.88
N LEU A 65 3.00 10.67 -18.11
CA LEU A 65 1.63 10.30 -18.43
C LEU A 65 1.35 8.84 -18.09
N PHE A 66 2.19 7.91 -18.55
CA PHE A 66 2.02 6.48 -18.28
C PHE A 66 2.16 6.16 -16.79
N LEU A 67 3.04 6.86 -16.06
CA LEU A 67 3.14 6.74 -14.61
C LEU A 67 1.79 7.05 -13.94
N ILE A 68 1.19 8.20 -14.28
CA ILE A 68 -0.12 8.60 -13.74
C ILE A 68 -1.20 7.58 -14.12
N LEU A 69 -1.22 7.14 -15.38
CA LEU A 69 -2.19 6.14 -15.85
C LEU A 69 -2.07 4.82 -15.09
N VAL A 70 -0.86 4.33 -14.83
CA VAL A 70 -0.62 3.13 -14.04
C VAL A 70 -1.08 3.32 -12.60
N PHE A 71 -0.77 4.45 -11.96
CA PHE A 71 -1.25 4.75 -10.62
C PHE A 71 -2.77 4.70 -10.51
N VAL A 72 -3.46 5.38 -11.43
CA VAL A 72 -4.93 5.40 -11.47
C VAL A 72 -5.48 4.01 -11.78
N ALA A 73 -4.92 3.30 -12.77
CA ALA A 73 -5.37 1.97 -13.14
C ALA A 73 -5.23 0.99 -11.96
N CYS A 74 -4.07 0.97 -11.28
CA CYS A 74 -3.85 0.11 -10.12
C CYS A 74 -4.80 0.44 -8.97
N ASP A 75 -5.01 1.72 -8.65
CA ASP A 75 -5.91 2.14 -7.58
C ASP A 75 -7.37 1.78 -7.89
N GLN A 76 -7.82 2.04 -9.11
CA GLN A 76 -9.20 1.78 -9.54
C GLN A 76 -9.47 0.29 -9.68
N ILE A 77 -8.57 -0.48 -10.28
CA ILE A 77 -8.71 -1.94 -10.39
C ILE A 77 -8.74 -2.56 -9.00
N SER A 78 -7.84 -2.16 -8.10
CA SER A 78 -7.84 -2.63 -6.72
C SER A 78 -9.14 -2.28 -5.99
N SER A 79 -9.56 -1.02 -6.08
CA SER A 79 -10.71 -0.52 -5.33
C SER A 79 -12.06 -1.01 -5.86
N SER A 80 -12.21 -1.07 -7.17
CA SER A 80 -13.50 -1.32 -7.82
C SER A 80 -13.71 -2.79 -8.19
N LEU A 81 -12.63 -3.56 -8.43
CA LEU A 81 -12.74 -4.98 -8.79
C LEU A 81 -12.34 -5.89 -7.64
N PHE A 82 -11.13 -5.74 -7.09
CA PHE A 82 -10.63 -6.72 -6.11
C PHE A 82 -11.26 -6.57 -4.73
N LYS A 83 -11.43 -5.34 -4.20
CA LYS A 83 -12.03 -5.16 -2.86
C LYS A 83 -13.47 -5.72 -2.78
N PRO A 84 -14.38 -5.48 -3.75
CA PRO A 84 -15.73 -6.07 -3.72
C PRO A 84 -15.77 -7.55 -4.08
N LEU A 85 -14.79 -8.08 -4.84
CA LEU A 85 -14.79 -9.49 -5.22
C LEU A 85 -14.43 -10.43 -4.06
N PHE A 86 -13.52 -10.00 -3.19
CA PHE A 86 -13.06 -10.83 -2.07
C PHE A 86 -13.76 -10.52 -0.73
N GLU A 87 -14.28 -9.30 -0.56
CA GLU A 87 -15.01 -8.82 0.63
C GLU A 87 -14.34 -9.16 1.98
N ARG A 88 -13.01 -9.25 1.99
CA ARG A 88 -12.25 -9.64 3.17
C ARG A 88 -12.30 -8.54 4.25
N PHE A 89 -12.61 -8.94 5.48
CA PHE A 89 -12.57 -8.04 6.63
C PHE A 89 -11.16 -7.51 6.89
N ARG A 90 -11.08 -6.21 7.21
CA ARG A 90 -9.87 -5.64 7.81
C ARG A 90 -9.76 -6.12 9.27
N PRO A 91 -8.55 -6.28 9.83
CA PRO A 91 -8.37 -6.69 11.22
C PRO A 91 -9.22 -5.88 12.22
N THR A 92 -9.33 -4.56 12.04
CA THR A 92 -10.14 -3.70 12.93
C THR A 92 -11.65 -3.98 12.92
N HIS A 93 -12.17 -4.71 11.92
CA HIS A 93 -13.58 -5.08 11.80
C HIS A 93 -13.78 -6.59 11.82
N HIS A 94 -12.71 -7.37 12.04
CA HIS A 94 -12.75 -8.82 11.99
C HIS A 94 -13.50 -9.36 13.22
N PRO A 95 -14.49 -10.25 13.05
CA PRO A 95 -15.28 -10.77 14.17
C PRO A 95 -14.41 -11.50 15.20
N ASP A 96 -13.40 -12.23 14.76
CA ASP A 96 -12.49 -12.99 15.64
C ASP A 96 -11.58 -12.11 16.52
N PHE A 97 -11.55 -10.79 16.28
CA PHE A 97 -10.75 -9.82 17.07
C PHE A 97 -11.63 -8.87 17.90
N LYS A 98 -12.97 -9.06 17.88
CA LYS A 98 -13.90 -8.30 18.73
C LYS A 98 -14.08 -9.03 20.06
N ASP A 99 -13.27 -8.65 21.04
CA ASP A 99 -13.65 -8.69 22.46
C ASP A 99 -14.07 -7.28 22.92
#